data_AF-A0A327NTM9-F1
#
_entry.id   AF-A0A327NTM9-F1
#
_cell.length_a   1.000
_cell.length_b   1.000
_cell.length_c   1.000
_cell.angle_alpha   90.00
_cell.angle_beta   90.00
_cell.angle_gamma   90.00
#
_symmetry.space_group_name_H-M   'P 1'
#
loop_
_entity.id
_entity.type
_entity.pdbx_description
1 polymer ?
#
loop_
_entity_poly.entity_id
_entity_poly.type
_entity_poly.pdbx_seq_one_letter_code
_entity_poly.pdbx_strand_id
1 'polypeptide(L)'
;MKAYNEQWIYNRNIREQAERWHRQQLLSDEQLATVRKAYPVEFRQTSGFLEIGLFLFTTVAILACYLLPASMFSMFSESSTTYGIFNIVSGIAVGLVGRVLINQRLLYRNGIDNAFVVTMAGFLAFGYNQFLPDGLSLSAHCFLTLPLLLLILWYYGDTLIAFFALATFYTAIFDGLISYAWGKDALPFVMMGTSLILYVVVSQFILRNPNQVYYTDPLNLAQWIALIVLAASSNYFVVRELNGLLLKTSIIGSRHVEAPEIGLPGLFWLLTFGIPAVYLWQGLTKKNRMLIILGVLGLVAAVATVHEYTALVPLNVALTIGGLILIGVAVLSIRFLRQLKKGFTDAPDDDSPNEFFMNVATVAVVQATSSVHQAPKDNLQFGDGDFGGAGSEGKY
;
A
#
# COMPACT_ATOMS: atom_id res chain seq x y z
N MET A 1 23.23 7.03 -9.79
CA MET A 1 23.34 5.55 -9.70
C MET A 1 22.15 5.07 -8.87
N LYS A 2 21.38 4.09 -9.37
CA LYS A 2 20.20 3.53 -8.67
C LYS A 2 20.54 2.19 -8.02
N ALA A 3 19.70 1.72 -7.08
CA ALA A 3 19.93 0.48 -6.34
C ALA A 3 19.79 -0.79 -7.19
N TYR A 4 18.92 -0.75 -8.21
CA TYR A 4 18.55 -1.91 -9.02
C TYR A 4 18.90 -1.69 -10.50
N ASN A 5 19.10 -2.79 -11.22
CA ASN A 5 19.34 -2.76 -12.66
C ASN A 5 18.06 -2.36 -13.42
N GLU A 6 18.09 -1.18 -14.04
CA GLU A 6 16.94 -0.62 -14.76
C GLU A 6 16.54 -1.46 -15.98
N GLN A 7 17.51 -2.06 -16.67
CA GLN A 7 17.25 -2.90 -17.83
C GLN A 7 16.51 -4.18 -17.44
N TRP A 8 16.85 -4.77 -16.29
CA TRP A 8 16.14 -5.96 -15.81
C TRP A 8 14.71 -5.65 -15.36
N ILE A 9 14.47 -4.46 -14.81
CA ILE A 9 13.10 -4.00 -14.47
C ILE A 9 12.28 -3.83 -15.75
N TYR A 10 12.87 -3.20 -16.78
CA TYR A 10 12.23 -3.08 -18.08
C TYR A 10 11.93 -4.46 -18.71
N ASN A 11 12.91 -5.36 -18.75
CA ASN A 11 12.75 -6.71 -19.26
C ASN A 11 11.66 -7.49 -18.51
N ARG A 12 11.57 -7.31 -17.19
CA ARG A 12 10.52 -7.91 -16.35
C ARG A 12 9.14 -7.46 -16.79
N ASN A 13 8.93 -6.15 -17.00
CA ASN A 13 7.65 -5.62 -17.45
C ASN A 13 7.26 -6.17 -18.83
N ILE A 14 8.20 -6.24 -19.78
CA ILE A 14 7.97 -6.84 -21.10
C ILE A 14 7.59 -8.32 -20.97
N ARG A 15 8.26 -9.08 -20.09
CA ARG A 15 7.94 -10.49 -19.86
C ARG A 15 6.57 -10.67 -19.22
N GLU A 16 6.23 -9.88 -18.21
CA GLU A 16 4.90 -9.92 -17.57
C GLU A 16 3.81 -9.59 -18.62
N GLN A 17 4.04 -8.61 -19.48
CA GLN A 17 3.12 -8.29 -20.58
C GLN A 17 2.98 -9.43 -21.60
N ALA A 18 4.09 -10.07 -21.97
CA ALA A 18 4.07 -11.21 -22.89
C ALA A 18 3.39 -12.44 -22.28
N GLU A 19 3.60 -12.70 -20.99
CA GLU A 19 2.90 -13.76 -20.26
C GLU A 19 1.38 -13.51 -20.23
N ARG A 20 0.94 -12.26 -20.07
CA ARG A 20 -0.48 -11.89 -20.22
C ARG A 20 -1.02 -12.18 -21.62
N TRP A 21 -0.31 -11.76 -22.67
CA TRP A 21 -0.74 -12.03 -24.05
C TRP A 21 -0.77 -13.52 -24.37
N HIS A 22 0.15 -14.30 -23.81
CA HIS A 22 0.15 -15.75 -23.93
C HIS A 22 -1.08 -16.38 -23.26
N ARG A 23 -1.43 -15.97 -22.03
CA ARG A 23 -2.67 -16.42 -21.35
C ARG A 23 -3.93 -16.08 -22.14
N GLN A 24 -3.94 -14.93 -22.82
CA GLN A 24 -5.01 -14.52 -23.74
C GLN A 24 -4.98 -15.24 -25.10
N GLN A 25 -4.10 -16.22 -25.27
CA GLN A 25 -3.91 -16.98 -26.51
C GLN A 25 -3.52 -16.10 -27.73
N LEU A 26 -2.95 -14.91 -27.47
CA LEU A 26 -2.44 -14.01 -28.50
C LEU A 26 -1.00 -14.36 -28.91
N LEU A 27 -0.27 -15.11 -28.08
CA LEU A 27 1.07 -15.61 -28.34
C LEU A 27 1.12 -17.13 -28.26
N SER A 28 1.89 -17.77 -29.14
CA SER A 28 2.23 -19.19 -29.03
C SER A 28 3.32 -19.43 -27.97
N ASP A 29 3.46 -20.68 -27.52
CA ASP A 29 4.52 -21.09 -26.59
C ASP A 29 5.93 -20.77 -27.15
N GLU A 30 6.13 -20.94 -28.46
CA GLU A 30 7.39 -20.65 -29.14
C GLU A 30 7.72 -19.14 -29.14
N GLN A 31 6.71 -18.30 -29.38
CA GLN A 31 6.86 -16.86 -29.32
C GLN A 31 7.17 -16.38 -27.90
N LEU A 32 6.48 -16.93 -26.89
CA LEU A 32 6.77 -16.63 -25.48
C LEU A 32 8.19 -17.04 -25.10
N ALA A 33 8.65 -18.22 -25.54
CA ALA A 33 10.02 -18.68 -25.31
C ALA A 33 11.05 -17.75 -25.96
N THR A 34 10.75 -17.22 -27.16
CA THR A 34 11.60 -16.24 -27.85
C THR A 34 11.68 -14.92 -27.08
N VAL A 35 10.56 -14.42 -26.58
CA VAL A 35 10.53 -13.20 -25.74
C VAL A 35 11.35 -13.40 -24.46
N ARG A 36 11.18 -14.53 -23.76
CA ARG A 36 11.96 -14.85 -22.55
C ARG A 36 13.46 -14.89 -22.80
N LYS A 37 13.87 -15.37 -23.99
CA LYS A 37 15.28 -15.40 -24.40
C LYS A 37 15.81 -14.01 -24.79
N ALA A 38 14.99 -13.18 -25.43
CA ALA A 38 15.37 -11.82 -25.85
C ALA A 38 15.46 -10.83 -24.67
N TYR A 39 14.63 -11.02 -23.63
CA TYR A 39 14.54 -10.14 -22.47
C TYR A 39 14.87 -10.90 -21.17
N PRO A 40 16.14 -11.24 -20.92
CA PRO A 40 16.52 -11.97 -19.71
C PRO A 40 16.30 -11.13 -18.44
N VAL A 41 15.84 -11.79 -17.38
CA VAL A 41 15.62 -11.21 -16.06
C VAL A 41 16.25 -12.15 -15.05
N GLU A 42 17.19 -11.63 -14.27
CA GLU A 42 17.93 -12.44 -13.29
C GLU A 42 17.42 -12.24 -11.85
N PHE A 43 16.46 -11.33 -11.65
CA PHE A 43 15.85 -11.15 -10.34
C PHE A 43 15.15 -12.42 -9.86
N ARG A 44 15.30 -12.72 -8.57
CA ARG A 44 14.52 -13.77 -7.92
C ARG A 44 13.04 -13.42 -7.96
N GLN A 45 12.24 -14.31 -8.55
CA GLN A 45 10.78 -14.18 -8.57
C GLN A 45 10.13 -14.86 -7.35
N THR A 46 9.14 -14.19 -6.78
CA THR A 46 8.36 -14.62 -5.62
C THR A 46 6.88 -14.33 -5.87
N SER A 47 5.98 -15.04 -5.20
CA SER A 47 4.55 -14.73 -5.27
C SER A 47 4.21 -13.63 -4.26
N GLY A 48 3.22 -12.79 -4.57
CA GLY A 48 2.88 -11.62 -3.72
C GLY A 48 2.54 -11.99 -2.27
N PHE A 49 1.95 -13.16 -2.00
CA PHE A 49 1.71 -13.63 -0.63
C PHE A 49 3.01 -13.96 0.11
N LEU A 50 3.94 -14.63 -0.57
CA LEU A 50 5.25 -14.95 -0.02
C LEU A 50 6.03 -13.66 0.27
N GLU A 51 5.90 -12.64 -0.59
CA GLU A 51 6.54 -11.33 -0.39
C GLU A 51 6.06 -10.66 0.90
N ILE A 52 4.76 -10.69 1.18
CA ILE A 52 4.22 -10.18 2.45
C ILE A 52 4.79 -10.95 3.65
N GLY A 53 4.78 -12.28 3.58
CA GLY A 53 5.33 -13.13 4.64
C GLY A 53 6.83 -12.89 4.89
N LEU A 54 7.60 -12.81 3.80
CA LEU A 54 9.04 -12.54 3.84
C LEU A 54 9.35 -11.14 4.36
N PHE A 55 8.55 -10.14 3.99
CA PHE A 55 8.65 -8.79 4.54
C PHE A 55 8.49 -8.81 6.06
N LEU A 56 7.38 -9.36 6.56
CA LEU A 56 7.07 -9.41 7.99
C LEU A 56 8.14 -10.16 8.77
N PHE A 57 8.54 -11.35 8.30
CA PHE A 57 9.56 -12.16 8.98
C PHE A 57 10.92 -11.46 9.00
N THR A 58 11.31 -10.84 7.88
CA THR A 58 12.58 -10.09 7.79
C THR A 58 12.56 -8.86 8.71
N THR A 59 11.46 -8.12 8.76
CA THR A 59 11.30 -6.99 9.67
C THR A 59 11.41 -7.42 11.13
N VAL A 60 10.75 -8.52 11.52
CA VAL A 60 10.86 -9.07 12.88
C VAL A 60 12.31 -9.47 13.20
N ALA A 61 13.01 -10.12 12.26
CA ALA A 61 14.40 -10.50 12.44
C ALA A 61 15.31 -9.27 12.64
N ILE A 62 15.17 -8.24 11.79
CA ILE A 62 15.93 -6.99 11.93
C ILE A 62 15.63 -6.31 13.26
N LEU A 63 14.36 -6.21 13.65
CA LEU A 63 13.95 -5.60 14.91
C LEU A 63 14.45 -6.40 16.12
N ALA A 64 14.44 -7.73 16.09
CA ALA A 64 14.98 -8.55 17.17
C ALA A 64 16.49 -8.30 17.36
N CYS A 65 17.25 -8.22 16.26
CA CYS A 65 18.68 -7.89 16.30
C CYS A 65 18.95 -6.45 16.77
N TYR A 66 18.02 -5.52 16.54
CA TYR A 66 18.13 -4.12 16.97
C TYR A 66 17.71 -3.90 18.43
N LEU A 67 16.59 -4.48 18.86
CA LEU A 67 15.96 -4.21 20.16
C LEU A 67 16.81 -4.67 21.34
N LEU A 68 17.55 -5.78 21.19
CA LEU A 68 18.47 -6.26 22.23
C LEU A 68 19.57 -5.22 22.53
N PRO A 69 20.41 -4.80 21.57
CA PRO A 69 21.37 -3.71 21.79
C PRO A 69 20.70 -2.39 22.19
N ALA A 70 19.56 -2.02 21.58
CA ALA A 70 18.87 -0.77 21.89
C ALA A 70 18.42 -0.70 23.37
N SER A 71 17.85 -1.80 23.88
CA SER A 71 17.40 -1.90 25.28
C SER A 71 18.58 -1.84 26.25
N MET A 72 19.69 -2.52 25.96
CA MET A 72 20.91 -2.40 26.76
C MET A 72 21.41 -0.96 26.76
N PHE A 73 21.48 -0.33 25.58
CA PHE A 73 21.98 1.03 25.45
C PHE A 73 21.13 2.04 26.25
N SER A 74 19.80 1.87 26.25
CA SER A 74 18.88 2.72 27.02
C SER A 74 19.08 2.61 28.53
N MET A 75 19.65 1.51 29.04
CA MET A 75 19.96 1.35 30.47
C MET A 75 21.25 2.08 30.88
N PHE A 76 22.17 2.32 29.94
CA PHE A 76 23.48 2.92 30.22
C PHE A 76 23.60 4.40 29.80
N SER A 77 22.71 4.90 28.95
CA SER A 77 22.77 6.27 28.46
C SER A 77 21.39 6.84 28.18
N GLU A 78 21.07 7.98 28.82
CA GLU A 78 19.86 8.78 28.55
C GLU A 78 20.12 9.89 27.51
N SER A 79 21.31 9.94 26.92
CA SER A 79 21.68 10.98 25.97
C SER A 79 21.00 10.78 24.62
N SER A 80 20.16 11.74 24.23
CA SER A 80 19.51 11.81 22.90
C SER A 80 20.53 11.67 21.77
N THR A 81 21.65 12.39 21.86
CA THR A 81 22.75 12.34 20.88
C THR A 81 23.28 10.91 20.72
N THR A 82 23.49 10.20 21.82
CA THR A 82 24.07 8.86 21.77
C THR A 82 23.08 7.85 21.18
N TYR A 83 21.80 7.98 21.52
CA TYR A 83 20.73 7.20 20.91
C TYR A 83 20.56 7.52 19.41
N GLY A 84 20.73 8.78 19.01
CA GLY A 84 20.77 9.23 17.63
C GLY A 84 21.90 8.58 16.83
N ILE A 85 23.13 8.60 17.36
CA ILE A 85 24.28 7.92 16.75
C ILE A 85 24.01 6.42 16.59
N PHE A 86 23.52 5.77 17.65
CA PHE A 86 23.21 4.34 17.63
C PHE A 86 22.19 3.98 16.54
N ASN A 87 21.14 4.77 16.38
CA ASN A 87 20.14 4.59 15.33
C ASN A 87 20.73 4.80 13.93
N ILE A 88 21.55 5.83 13.72
CA ILE A 88 22.20 6.04 12.42
C ILE A 88 23.13 4.88 12.08
N VAL A 89 23.97 4.43 13.02
CA VAL A 89 24.87 3.29 12.82
C VAL A 89 24.09 2.02 12.49
N SER A 90 23.00 1.76 13.22
CA SER A 90 22.10 0.64 12.95
C SER A 90 21.47 0.73 11.57
N GLY A 91 21.00 1.92 11.17
CA GLY A 91 20.47 2.18 9.84
C GLY A 91 21.50 1.91 8.74
N ILE A 92 22.74 2.42 8.89
CA ILE A 92 23.83 2.16 7.94
C ILE A 92 24.14 0.67 7.86
N ALA A 93 24.23 -0.03 9.00
CA ALA A 93 24.51 -1.46 9.03
C ALA A 93 23.42 -2.28 8.31
N VAL A 94 22.15 -2.00 8.59
CA VAL A 94 21.00 -2.60 7.90
C VAL A 94 21.06 -2.30 6.41
N GLY A 95 21.36 -1.06 6.01
CA GLY A 95 21.50 -0.67 4.61
C GLY A 95 22.63 -1.40 3.88
N LEU A 96 23.79 -1.57 4.53
CA LEU A 96 24.93 -2.32 3.97
C LEU A 96 24.61 -3.80 3.80
N VAL A 97 24.04 -4.44 4.82
CA VAL A 97 23.61 -5.84 4.76
C VAL A 97 22.55 -6.03 3.68
N GLY A 98 21.56 -5.14 3.63
CA GLY A 98 20.53 -5.11 2.59
C GLY A 98 21.13 -5.00 1.19
N ARG A 99 22.08 -4.08 0.99
CA ARG A 99 22.79 -3.93 -0.30
C ARG A 99 23.55 -5.18 -0.71
N VAL A 100 24.23 -5.85 0.23
CA VAL A 100 24.93 -7.11 -0.05
C VAL A 100 23.94 -8.19 -0.47
N LEU A 101 22.82 -8.33 0.26
CA LEU A 101 21.76 -9.28 -0.06
C LEU A 101 21.10 -9.00 -1.41
N ILE A 102 20.78 -7.75 -1.73
CA ILE A 102 20.19 -7.35 -3.01
C ILE A 102 21.10 -7.78 -4.16
N ASN A 103 22.41 -7.53 -4.06
CA ASN A 103 23.35 -7.85 -5.13
C ASN A 103 23.68 -9.35 -5.22
N GLN A 104 23.81 -10.06 -4.09
CA GLN A 104 24.18 -11.48 -4.09
C GLN A 104 23.00 -12.41 -4.38
N ARG A 105 21.79 -12.04 -3.94
CA ARG A 105 20.58 -12.85 -4.10
C ARG A 105 19.66 -12.31 -5.20
N LEU A 106 20.07 -11.26 -5.90
CA LEU A 106 19.36 -10.62 -7.00
C LEU A 106 17.92 -10.30 -6.60
N LEU A 107 17.76 -9.65 -5.44
CA LEU A 107 16.45 -9.33 -4.88
C LEU A 107 15.92 -8.05 -5.53
N TYR A 108 14.63 -8.03 -5.81
CA TYR A 108 13.94 -6.83 -6.26
C TYR A 108 12.46 -6.90 -5.85
N ARG A 109 12.08 -6.02 -4.94
CA ARG A 109 10.74 -5.85 -4.37
C ARG A 109 10.07 -7.17 -4.02
N ASN A 110 10.78 -8.01 -3.27
CA ASN A 110 10.32 -9.36 -2.92
C ASN A 110 10.02 -9.51 -1.42
N GLY A 111 9.77 -8.40 -0.74
CA GLY A 111 9.50 -8.33 0.69
C GLY A 111 10.77 -8.27 1.53
N ILE A 112 11.78 -9.09 1.24
CA ILE A 112 13.05 -9.07 2.00
C ILE A 112 13.75 -7.72 1.79
N ASP A 113 13.98 -7.33 0.54
CA ASP A 113 14.65 -6.06 0.25
C ASP A 113 13.82 -4.86 0.71
N ASN A 114 12.50 -4.88 0.52
CA ASN A 114 11.60 -3.87 1.05
C ASN A 114 11.75 -3.71 2.58
N ALA A 115 11.84 -4.82 3.32
CA ALA A 115 12.01 -4.79 4.77
C ALA A 115 13.33 -4.12 5.17
N PHE A 116 14.44 -4.45 4.49
CA PHE A 116 15.73 -3.79 4.71
C PHE A 116 15.66 -2.29 4.39
N VAL A 117 15.05 -1.91 3.27
CA VAL A 117 14.95 -0.50 2.86
C VAL A 117 14.09 0.31 3.85
N VAL A 118 12.93 -0.20 4.26
CA VAL A 118 12.03 0.48 5.20
C VAL A 118 12.66 0.60 6.58
N THR A 119 13.27 -0.46 7.11
CA THR A 119 13.92 -0.43 8.43
C THR A 119 15.16 0.46 8.43
N MET A 120 15.98 0.41 7.38
CA MET A 120 17.09 1.35 7.16
C MET A 120 16.59 2.80 7.17
N ALA A 121 15.55 3.11 6.39
CA ALA A 121 14.98 4.45 6.32
C ALA A 121 14.44 4.91 7.68
N GLY A 122 13.74 4.03 8.40
CA GLY A 122 13.22 4.30 9.74
C GLY A 122 14.32 4.63 10.74
N PHE A 123 15.38 3.83 10.79
CA PHE A 123 16.51 4.07 11.70
C PHE A 123 17.30 5.34 11.35
N LEU A 124 17.53 5.61 10.06
CA LEU A 124 18.19 6.84 9.64
C LEU A 124 17.33 8.08 9.94
N ALA A 125 16.04 8.02 9.64
CA ALA A 125 15.11 9.12 9.93
C ALA A 125 15.02 9.37 11.43
N PHE A 126 14.79 8.32 12.23
CA PHE A 126 14.71 8.44 13.68
C PHE A 126 16.01 8.99 14.28
N GLY A 127 17.16 8.41 13.88
CA GLY A 127 18.47 8.85 14.34
C GLY A 127 18.77 10.30 13.96
N TYR A 128 18.45 10.72 12.73
CA TYR A 128 18.59 12.10 12.29
C TYR A 128 17.76 13.07 13.14
N ASN A 129 16.51 12.71 13.46
CA ASN A 129 15.64 13.56 14.28
C ASN A 129 16.17 13.76 15.71
N GLN A 130 16.94 12.81 16.28
CA GLN A 130 17.54 12.99 17.61
C GLN A 130 18.64 14.07 17.66
N PHE A 131 19.23 14.45 16.52
CA PHE A 131 20.22 15.53 16.46
C PHE A 131 19.59 16.91 16.29
N LEU A 132 18.27 16.96 16.04
CA LEU A 132 17.57 18.22 15.91
C LEU A 132 17.32 18.83 17.30
N PRO A 133 17.31 20.17 17.41
CA PRO A 133 17.03 20.83 18.67
C PRO A 133 15.68 20.43 19.27
N ASP A 134 15.66 20.23 20.58
CA ASP A 134 14.43 20.04 21.34
C ASP A 134 13.51 21.26 21.17
N GLY A 135 12.21 21.02 21.03
CA GLY A 135 11.18 22.07 20.91
C GLY A 135 10.83 22.52 19.49
N LEU A 136 11.45 21.92 18.45
CA LEU A 136 10.96 22.08 17.09
C LEU A 136 9.54 21.48 16.94
N SER A 137 8.70 22.12 16.12
CA SER A 137 7.38 21.59 15.80
C SER A 137 7.48 20.25 15.04
N LEU A 138 6.43 19.43 15.09
CA LEU A 138 6.38 18.18 14.33
C LEU A 138 6.53 18.44 12.82
N SER A 139 5.96 19.54 12.33
CA SER A 139 6.14 20.03 10.95
C SER A 139 7.59 20.32 10.59
N ALA A 140 8.35 20.96 11.48
CA ALA A 140 9.77 21.20 11.26
C ALA A 140 10.55 19.89 11.16
N HIS A 141 10.31 18.94 12.06
CA HIS A 141 10.89 17.59 11.99
C HIS A 141 10.56 16.89 10.66
N CYS A 142 9.29 16.96 10.23
CA CYS A 142 8.86 16.38 8.96
C CYS A 142 9.55 17.03 7.75
N PHE A 143 9.62 18.36 7.67
CA PHE A 143 10.29 19.06 6.56
C PHE A 143 11.79 18.80 6.52
N LEU A 144 12.45 18.66 7.67
CA LEU A 144 13.87 18.33 7.75
C LEU A 144 14.15 16.87 7.39
N THR A 145 13.22 15.96 7.70
CA THR A 145 13.34 14.53 7.39
C THR A 145 12.97 14.21 5.93
N LEU A 146 12.11 15.00 5.31
CA LEU A 146 11.58 14.74 3.97
C LEU A 146 12.69 14.61 2.89
N PRO A 147 13.73 15.48 2.83
CA PRO A 147 14.84 15.32 1.89
C PRO A 147 15.56 13.97 2.01
N LEU A 148 15.72 13.45 3.23
CA LEU A 148 16.32 12.13 3.46
C LEU A 148 15.45 11.02 2.87
N LEU A 149 14.13 11.05 3.13
CA LEU A 149 13.19 10.07 2.56
C LEU A 149 13.13 10.16 1.02
N LEU A 150 13.17 11.37 0.46
CA LEU A 150 13.21 11.57 -0.99
C LEU A 150 14.50 11.07 -1.63
N LEU A 151 15.65 11.20 -0.94
CA LEU A 151 16.92 10.63 -1.41
C LEU A 151 16.86 9.11 -1.42
N ILE A 152 16.34 8.50 -0.35
CA ILE A 152 16.16 7.04 -0.27
C ILE A 152 15.18 6.56 -1.35
N LEU A 153 14.07 7.28 -1.53
CA LEU A 153 13.09 7.00 -2.59
C LEU A 153 13.72 7.13 -3.98
N TRP A 154 14.54 8.14 -4.22
CA TRP A 154 15.23 8.30 -5.49
C TRP A 154 16.17 7.13 -5.76
N TYR A 155 16.90 6.66 -4.74
CA TYR A 155 17.88 5.59 -4.87
C TYR A 155 17.25 4.20 -5.06
N TYR A 156 16.20 3.86 -4.30
CA TYR A 156 15.54 2.54 -4.36
C TYR A 156 14.28 2.50 -5.22
N GLY A 157 13.60 3.63 -5.40
CA GLY A 157 12.28 3.68 -6.04
C GLY A 157 11.23 2.86 -5.31
N ASP A 158 11.34 2.68 -3.99
CA ASP A 158 10.46 1.79 -3.24
C ASP A 158 9.08 2.42 -2.94
N THR A 159 8.01 1.64 -3.11
CA THR A 159 6.62 2.10 -2.93
C THR A 159 6.27 2.40 -1.47
N LEU A 160 6.80 1.64 -0.50
CA LEU A 160 6.60 1.92 0.92
C LEU A 160 7.34 3.18 1.35
N ILE A 161 8.55 3.41 0.83
CA ILE A 161 9.24 4.69 1.06
C ILE A 161 8.47 5.86 0.45
N ALA A 162 7.86 5.69 -0.72
CA ALA A 162 6.98 6.71 -1.30
C ALA A 162 5.78 7.00 -0.40
N PHE A 163 5.15 5.96 0.19
CA PHE A 163 4.10 6.13 1.18
C PHE A 163 4.58 6.97 2.37
N PHE A 164 5.72 6.61 2.98
CA PHE A 164 6.26 7.36 4.12
C PHE A 164 6.61 8.80 3.76
N ALA A 165 7.23 9.04 2.60
CA ALA A 165 7.54 10.40 2.14
C ALA A 165 6.27 11.25 1.95
N LEU A 166 5.20 10.67 1.38
CA LEU A 166 3.92 11.34 1.23
C LEU A 166 3.24 11.60 2.58
N ALA A 167 3.25 10.61 3.48
CA ALA A 167 2.72 10.77 4.83
C ALA A 167 3.46 11.87 5.61
N THR A 168 4.80 11.89 5.55
CA THR A 168 5.63 12.95 6.14
C THR A 168 5.33 14.31 5.52
N PHE A 169 5.17 14.39 4.19
CA PHE A 169 4.84 15.64 3.50
C PHE A 169 3.46 16.20 3.92
N TYR A 170 2.41 15.37 3.90
CA TYR A 170 1.09 15.81 4.33
C TYR A 170 1.03 16.13 5.82
N THR A 171 1.75 15.38 6.66
CA THR A 171 1.87 15.69 8.10
C THR A 171 2.57 17.03 8.33
N ALA A 172 3.63 17.32 7.56
CA ALA A 172 4.34 18.59 7.63
C ALA A 172 3.42 19.79 7.35
N ILE A 173 2.60 19.68 6.29
CA ILE A 173 1.62 20.70 5.92
C ILE A 173 0.54 20.81 6.99
N PHE A 174 -0.02 19.68 7.43
CA PHE A 174 -1.09 19.64 8.41
C PHE A 174 -0.68 20.28 9.73
N ASP A 175 0.40 19.79 10.34
CA ASP A 175 0.91 20.29 11.63
C ASP A 175 1.40 21.75 11.53
N GLY A 176 2.06 22.08 10.42
CA GLY A 176 2.57 23.42 10.17
C GLY A 176 1.43 24.43 10.07
N LEU A 177 0.31 24.04 9.46
CA LEU A 177 -0.82 24.94 9.29
C LEU A 177 -1.61 25.14 10.59
N ILE A 178 -1.88 24.08 11.35
CA ILE A 178 -2.64 24.20 12.62
C ILE A 178 -1.92 25.02 13.69
N SER A 179 -0.61 25.27 13.52
CA SER A 179 0.17 26.17 14.37
C SER A 179 -0.26 27.65 14.22
N TYR A 180 -0.96 28.01 13.14
CA TYR A 180 -1.50 29.34 12.92
C TYR A 180 -2.99 29.42 13.31
N ALA A 181 -3.42 30.55 13.87
CA ALA A 181 -4.80 30.76 14.31
C ALA A 181 -5.84 30.57 13.19
N TRP A 182 -5.56 31.05 11.98
CA TRP A 182 -6.41 30.90 10.78
C TRP A 182 -6.21 29.54 10.09
N GLY A 183 -5.23 28.75 10.52
CA GLY A 183 -4.81 27.55 9.83
C GLY A 183 -5.86 26.44 9.84
N LYS A 184 -6.65 26.33 10.92
CA LYS A 184 -7.73 25.34 11.02
C LYS A 184 -8.81 25.54 9.94
N ASP A 185 -9.13 26.79 9.63
CA ASP A 185 -10.14 27.13 8.62
C ASP A 185 -9.59 26.98 7.19
N ALA A 186 -8.31 27.27 7.00
CA ALA A 186 -7.63 27.12 5.71
C ALA A 186 -7.25 25.67 5.38
N LEU A 187 -7.16 24.78 6.38
CA LEU A 187 -6.69 23.41 6.26
C LEU A 187 -7.34 22.60 5.14
N PRO A 188 -8.68 22.50 5.04
CA PRO A 188 -9.29 21.77 3.93
C PRO A 188 -8.85 22.31 2.57
N PHE A 189 -8.80 23.64 2.40
CA PHE A 189 -8.42 24.26 1.13
C PHE A 189 -6.95 24.05 0.77
N VAL A 190 -6.04 24.15 1.75
CA VAL A 190 -4.61 23.89 1.55
C VAL A 190 -4.37 22.41 1.20
N MET A 191 -5.02 21.49 1.90
CA MET A 191 -4.91 20.06 1.62
C MET A 191 -5.49 19.73 0.23
N MET A 192 -6.64 20.29 -0.14
CA MET A 192 -7.21 20.14 -1.49
C MET A 192 -6.25 20.67 -2.56
N GLY A 193 -5.74 21.89 -2.39
CA GLY A 193 -4.86 22.54 -3.37
C GLY A 193 -3.54 21.78 -3.55
N THR A 194 -2.89 21.40 -2.44
CA THR A 194 -1.64 20.64 -2.46
C THR A 194 -1.82 19.26 -3.09
N SER A 195 -2.90 18.55 -2.76
CA SER A 195 -3.24 17.27 -3.38
C SER A 195 -3.53 17.38 -4.87
N LEU A 196 -4.28 18.40 -5.30
CA LEU A 196 -4.55 18.62 -6.72
C LEU A 196 -3.26 18.92 -7.50
N ILE A 197 -2.41 19.80 -6.96
CA ILE A 197 -1.11 20.11 -7.57
C ILE A 197 -0.25 18.85 -7.68
N LEU A 198 -0.14 18.09 -6.60
CA LEU A 198 0.64 16.85 -6.59
C LEU A 198 0.12 15.86 -7.63
N TYR A 199 -1.20 15.63 -7.70
CA TYR A 199 -1.80 14.75 -8.70
C TYR A 199 -1.49 15.22 -10.13
N VAL A 200 -1.64 16.52 -10.42
CA VAL A 200 -1.38 17.07 -11.76
C VAL A 200 0.10 16.95 -12.13
N VAL A 201 1.01 17.32 -11.23
CA VAL A 201 2.46 17.24 -11.45
C VAL A 201 2.89 15.79 -11.71
N VAL A 202 2.46 14.85 -10.88
CA VAL A 202 2.77 13.42 -11.04
C VAL A 202 2.19 12.89 -12.35
N SER A 203 0.94 13.22 -12.66
CA SER A 203 0.29 12.79 -13.91
C SER A 203 1.01 13.33 -15.14
N GLN A 204 1.41 14.61 -15.13
CA GLN A 204 2.19 15.20 -16.23
C GLN A 204 3.58 14.56 -16.34
N PHE A 205 4.21 14.24 -15.22
CA PHE A 205 5.52 13.57 -15.23
C PHE A 205 5.43 12.17 -15.85
N ILE A 206 4.41 11.38 -15.49
CA ILE A 206 4.17 10.06 -16.10
C ILE A 206 3.91 10.19 -17.60
N LEU A 207 3.06 11.12 -18.02
CA LEU A 207 2.73 11.34 -19.43
C LEU A 207 3.94 11.75 -20.27
N ARG A 208 4.85 12.56 -19.70
CA ARG A 208 6.08 12.99 -20.39
C ARG A 208 7.15 11.90 -20.47
N ASN A 209 7.09 10.90 -19.60
CA ASN A 209 8.11 9.86 -19.48
C ASN A 209 7.48 8.44 -19.56
N PRO A 210 6.84 8.08 -20.69
CA PRO A 210 6.11 6.81 -20.79
C PRO A 210 6.98 5.56 -20.64
N ASN A 211 8.29 5.68 -20.94
CA ASN A 211 9.24 4.57 -20.84
C ASN A 211 9.87 4.45 -19.44
N GLN A 212 9.48 5.31 -18.48
CA GLN A 212 10.01 5.29 -17.12
C GLN A 212 9.36 4.18 -16.30
N VAL A 213 9.98 2.99 -16.29
CA VAL A 213 9.45 1.82 -15.54
C VAL A 213 9.88 1.82 -14.07
N TYR A 214 11.03 2.43 -13.74
CA TYR A 214 11.63 2.33 -12.41
C TYR A 214 10.75 2.90 -11.29
N TYR A 215 10.07 4.02 -11.53
CA TYR A 215 9.27 4.75 -10.53
C TYR A 215 7.75 4.56 -10.73
N THR A 216 7.31 3.64 -11.58
CA THR A 216 5.88 3.48 -11.92
C THR A 216 5.02 3.27 -10.67
N ASP A 217 5.38 2.34 -9.78
CA ASP A 217 4.58 2.03 -8.59
C ASP A 217 4.56 3.17 -7.55
N PRO A 218 5.70 3.78 -7.16
CA PRO A 218 5.71 5.00 -6.34
C PRO A 218 4.87 6.15 -6.90
N LEU A 219 4.94 6.40 -8.21
CA LEU A 219 4.20 7.48 -8.84
C LEU A 219 2.69 7.18 -8.89
N ASN A 220 2.31 5.94 -9.18
CA ASN A 220 0.92 5.51 -9.09
C ASN A 220 0.37 5.66 -7.67
N LEU A 221 1.13 5.24 -6.65
CA LEU A 221 0.76 5.43 -5.24
C LEU A 221 0.56 6.92 -4.92
N ALA A 222 1.45 7.79 -5.40
CA ALA A 222 1.32 9.23 -5.20
C ALA A 222 0.03 9.79 -5.79
N GLN A 223 -0.40 9.32 -6.98
CA GLN A 223 -1.70 9.70 -7.54
C GLN A 223 -2.86 9.23 -6.67
N TRP A 224 -2.84 7.97 -6.21
CA TRP A 224 -3.87 7.42 -5.33
C TRP A 224 -4.02 8.24 -4.04
N ILE A 225 -2.91 8.45 -3.32
CA ILE A 225 -2.92 9.19 -2.05
C ILE A 225 -3.35 10.64 -2.27
N ALA A 226 -2.86 11.30 -3.32
CA ALA A 226 -3.26 12.66 -3.64
C ALA A 226 -4.78 12.77 -3.88
N LEU A 227 -5.37 11.87 -4.66
CA LEU A 227 -6.81 11.90 -4.91
C LEU A 227 -7.64 11.52 -3.68
N ILE A 228 -7.15 10.59 -2.84
CA ILE A 228 -7.80 10.26 -1.56
C ILE A 228 -7.81 11.47 -0.64
N VAL A 229 -6.67 12.15 -0.47
CA VAL A 229 -6.57 13.35 0.38
C VAL A 229 -7.42 14.48 -0.18
N LEU A 230 -7.46 14.67 -1.51
CA LEU A 230 -8.35 15.64 -2.16
C LEU A 230 -9.84 15.34 -1.91
N ALA A 231 -10.26 14.08 -2.01
CA ALA A 231 -11.63 13.67 -1.70
C ALA A 231 -11.95 13.84 -0.19
N ALA A 232 -11.02 13.48 0.70
CA ALA A 232 -11.21 13.62 2.14
C ALA A 232 -11.28 15.08 2.58
N SER A 233 -10.37 15.93 2.10
CA SER A 233 -10.31 17.37 2.44
C SER A 233 -11.46 18.20 1.85
N SER A 234 -12.22 17.63 0.91
CA SER A 234 -13.40 18.25 0.31
C SER A 234 -14.73 17.67 0.82
N ASN A 235 -14.68 16.59 1.60
CA ASN A 235 -15.86 15.93 2.15
C ASN A 235 -16.34 16.63 3.44
N TYR A 236 -17.62 16.99 3.49
CA TYR A 236 -18.25 17.73 4.58
C TYR A 236 -18.10 17.03 5.93
N PHE A 237 -18.33 15.72 5.98
CA PHE A 237 -18.19 14.94 7.21
C PHE A 237 -16.75 14.97 7.72
N VAL A 238 -15.78 14.68 6.86
CA VAL A 238 -14.36 14.67 7.25
C VAL A 238 -13.92 16.02 7.77
N VAL A 239 -14.26 17.10 7.05
CA VAL A 239 -13.86 18.46 7.45
C VAL A 239 -14.51 18.89 8.76
N ARG A 240 -15.82 18.61 8.93
CA ARG A 240 -16.55 18.95 10.15
C ARG A 240 -16.04 18.19 11.36
N GLU A 241 -15.95 16.87 11.27
CA GLU A 241 -15.51 16.04 12.40
C GLU A 241 -14.05 16.29 12.77
N LEU A 242 -13.17 16.49 11.77
CA LEU A 242 -11.78 16.83 12.03
C LEU A 242 -11.64 18.21 12.69
N ASN A 243 -12.42 19.21 12.27
CA ASN A 243 -12.45 20.51 12.93
C ASN A 243 -12.93 20.37 14.39
N GLY A 244 -13.98 19.58 14.63
CA GLY A 244 -14.45 19.24 15.97
C GLY A 244 -13.38 18.61 16.86
N LEU A 245 -12.60 17.66 16.33
CA LEU A 245 -11.47 17.05 17.04
C LEU A 245 -10.37 18.08 17.36
N LEU A 246 -10.02 18.93 16.40
CA LEU A 246 -9.00 19.98 16.59
C LEU A 246 -9.43 21.07 17.58
N LEU A 247 -10.73 21.30 17.75
CA LEU A 247 -11.28 22.20 18.77
C LEU A 247 -11.29 21.57 20.16
N LYS A 248 -11.68 20.28 20.26
CA LYS A 248 -11.64 19.50 21.50
C LYS A 248 -10.24 19.44 22.11
N THR A 249 -9.21 19.25 21.29
CA THR A 249 -7.82 19.25 21.75
C THR A 249 -7.33 20.62 22.24
N SER A 250 -7.97 21.72 21.80
CA SER A 250 -7.56 23.08 22.19
C SER A 250 -8.25 23.65 23.44
N ILE A 251 -9.32 23.03 23.93
CA ILE A 251 -10.04 23.47 25.14
C ILE A 251 -9.83 22.44 26.25
N ILE A 252 -9.15 22.84 27.33
CA ILE A 252 -9.11 22.10 28.60
C ILE A 252 -10.54 22.08 29.16
N GLY A 253 -11.35 21.09 28.78
CA GLY A 253 -12.75 21.09 29.17
C GLY A 253 -13.56 20.01 28.49
N SER A 254 -13.62 18.86 29.14
CA SER A 254 -14.60 17.80 28.98
C SER A 254 -16.03 18.33 28.91
N ARG A 255 -16.51 18.60 27.69
CA ARG A 255 -17.93 18.49 27.32
C ARG A 255 -18.01 17.78 25.98
N HIS A 256 -18.89 16.78 25.87
CA HIS A 256 -19.26 16.16 24.60
C HIS A 256 -20.04 17.20 23.77
N VAL A 257 -19.31 18.14 23.17
CA VAL A 257 -19.87 19.08 22.21
C VAL A 257 -19.79 18.40 20.85
N GLU A 258 -20.94 18.29 20.18
CA GLU A 258 -21.01 17.91 18.77
C GLU A 258 -20.08 18.81 17.95
N ALA A 259 -19.48 18.30 16.87
CA ALA A 259 -18.62 19.11 16.04
C ALA A 259 -19.38 20.35 15.53
N PRO A 260 -18.88 21.58 15.74
CA PRO A 260 -19.60 22.77 15.31
C PRO A 260 -19.76 22.79 13.80
N GLU A 261 -20.76 23.52 13.31
CA GLU A 261 -20.92 23.71 11.87
C GLU A 261 -19.71 24.47 11.32
N ILE A 262 -19.16 23.95 10.22
CA ILE A 262 -18.00 24.53 9.55
C ILE A 262 -18.40 25.76 8.73
N GLY A 263 -17.46 26.67 8.52
CA GLY A 263 -17.64 27.76 7.56
C GLY A 263 -17.90 27.23 6.15
N LEU A 264 -18.78 27.91 5.40
CA LEU A 264 -19.18 27.54 4.03
C LEU A 264 -19.76 26.12 3.90
N PRO A 265 -20.76 25.73 4.72
CA PRO A 265 -21.29 24.36 4.72
C PRO A 265 -21.83 23.94 3.35
N GLY A 266 -22.50 24.86 2.64
CA GLY A 266 -23.01 24.62 1.28
C GLY A 266 -21.92 24.31 0.25
N LEU A 267 -20.73 24.90 0.39
CA LEU A 267 -19.59 24.60 -0.49
C LEU A 267 -19.11 23.16 -0.26
N PHE A 268 -18.92 22.76 1.00
CA PHE A 268 -18.46 21.42 1.34
C PHE A 268 -19.50 20.36 0.98
N TRP A 269 -20.80 20.64 1.10
CA TRP A 269 -21.84 19.76 0.56
C TRP A 269 -21.75 19.60 -0.96
N LEU A 270 -21.57 20.71 -1.69
CA LEU A 270 -21.37 20.67 -3.14
C LEU A 270 -20.14 19.84 -3.49
N LEU A 271 -19.03 20.05 -2.81
CA LEU A 271 -17.77 19.35 -3.08
C LEU A 271 -17.82 17.85 -2.70
N THR A 272 -18.54 17.51 -1.64
CA THR A 272 -18.75 16.13 -1.18
C THR A 272 -19.29 15.23 -2.29
N PHE A 273 -20.20 15.76 -3.11
CA PHE A 273 -20.72 15.05 -4.29
C PHE A 273 -19.94 15.40 -5.56
N GLY A 274 -19.53 16.66 -5.70
CA GLY A 274 -18.90 17.19 -6.91
C GLY A 274 -17.55 16.54 -7.20
N ILE A 275 -16.67 16.38 -6.20
CA ILE A 275 -15.34 15.79 -6.42
C ILE A 275 -15.44 14.32 -6.84
N PRO A 276 -16.17 13.43 -6.12
CA PRO A 276 -16.38 12.05 -6.58
C PRO A 276 -17.08 11.95 -7.94
N ALA A 277 -18.07 12.81 -8.23
CA ALA A 277 -18.74 12.84 -9.52
C ALA A 277 -17.78 13.22 -10.66
N VAL A 278 -16.89 14.20 -10.44
CA VAL A 278 -15.83 14.57 -11.39
C VAL A 278 -14.86 13.41 -11.59
N TYR A 279 -14.46 12.70 -10.51
CA TYR A 279 -13.61 11.51 -10.63
C TYR A 279 -14.28 10.44 -11.46
N LEU A 280 -15.55 10.12 -11.19
CA LEU A 280 -16.28 9.10 -11.93
C LEU A 280 -16.45 9.50 -13.41
N TRP A 281 -16.82 10.75 -13.69
CA TRP A 281 -16.95 11.25 -15.06
C TRP A 281 -15.62 11.21 -15.82
N GLN A 282 -14.52 11.70 -15.22
CA GLN A 282 -13.20 11.63 -15.83
C GLN A 282 -12.71 10.19 -15.98
N GLY A 283 -12.99 9.33 -15.01
CA GLY A 283 -12.64 7.92 -15.03
C GLY A 283 -13.35 7.18 -16.17
N LEU A 284 -14.63 7.44 -16.38
CA LEU A 284 -15.42 6.85 -17.47
C LEU A 284 -14.98 7.39 -18.84
N THR A 285 -14.71 8.69 -18.96
CA THR A 285 -14.31 9.31 -20.24
C THR A 285 -12.89 8.95 -20.65
N LYS A 286 -11.95 8.96 -19.71
CA LYS A 286 -10.53 8.62 -19.94
C LYS A 286 -10.24 7.13 -19.78
N LYS A 287 -11.24 6.31 -19.45
CA LYS A 287 -11.11 4.86 -19.15
C LYS A 287 -10.05 4.59 -18.08
N ASN A 288 -10.00 5.44 -17.06
CA ASN A 288 -9.03 5.33 -15.98
C ASN A 288 -9.66 4.61 -14.77
N ARG A 289 -9.20 3.39 -14.51
CA ARG A 289 -9.71 2.52 -13.44
C ARG A 289 -9.62 3.15 -12.05
N MET A 290 -8.51 3.82 -11.74
CA MET A 290 -8.30 4.48 -10.43
C MET A 290 -9.38 5.54 -10.18
N LEU A 291 -9.64 6.41 -11.16
CA LEU A 291 -10.66 7.47 -11.04
C LEU A 291 -12.07 6.90 -10.93
N ILE A 292 -12.38 5.80 -11.62
CA ILE A 292 -13.68 5.12 -11.48
C ILE A 292 -13.84 4.59 -10.05
N ILE A 293 -12.83 3.89 -9.52
CA ILE A 293 -12.87 3.32 -8.16
C ILE A 293 -13.05 4.44 -7.12
N LEU A 294 -12.22 5.48 -7.18
CA LEU A 294 -12.30 6.60 -6.23
C LEU A 294 -13.59 7.40 -6.38
N GLY A 295 -14.11 7.54 -7.59
CA GLY A 295 -15.40 8.19 -7.84
C GLY A 295 -16.57 7.41 -7.22
N VAL A 296 -16.63 6.09 -7.42
CA VAL A 296 -17.67 5.25 -6.82
C VAL A 296 -17.56 5.23 -5.30
N LEU A 297 -16.37 4.98 -4.74
CA LEU A 297 -16.17 4.97 -3.29
C LEU A 297 -16.47 6.34 -2.67
N GLY A 298 -16.08 7.43 -3.34
CA GLY A 298 -16.38 8.78 -2.90
C GLY A 298 -17.88 9.10 -2.91
N LEU A 299 -18.64 8.62 -3.90
CA LEU A 299 -20.10 8.78 -3.92
C LEU A 299 -20.78 7.95 -2.82
N VAL A 300 -20.29 6.74 -2.54
CA VAL A 300 -20.77 5.95 -1.39
C VAL A 300 -20.50 6.70 -0.08
N ALA A 301 -19.30 7.26 0.09
CA ALA A 301 -18.97 8.09 1.24
C ALA A 301 -19.84 9.35 1.34
N ALA A 302 -20.16 10.00 0.21
CA ALA A 302 -21.06 11.15 0.16
C ALA A 302 -22.48 10.82 0.61
N VAL A 303 -23.03 9.67 0.18
CA VAL A 303 -24.34 9.19 0.64
C VAL A 303 -24.30 8.85 2.12
N ALA A 304 -23.24 8.22 2.61
CA ALA A 304 -23.05 7.96 4.04
C ALA A 304 -22.99 9.28 4.85
N THR A 305 -22.32 10.31 4.32
CA THR A 305 -22.30 11.65 4.91
C THR A 305 -23.71 12.25 5.01
N VAL A 306 -24.55 12.12 3.98
CA VAL A 306 -25.97 12.56 4.06
C VAL A 306 -26.72 11.80 5.14
N HIS A 307 -26.55 10.47 5.18
CA HIS A 307 -27.23 9.63 6.15
C HIS A 307 -26.90 10.02 7.60
N GLU A 308 -25.62 10.29 7.88
CA GLU A 308 -25.16 10.72 9.21
C GLU A 308 -25.86 12.01 9.69
N TYR A 309 -26.05 12.99 8.80
CA TYR A 309 -26.60 14.30 9.18
C TYR A 309 -28.12 14.44 9.02
N THR A 310 -28.77 13.51 8.30
CA THR A 310 -30.24 13.53 8.10
C THR A 310 -30.95 12.42 8.87
N ALA A 311 -30.22 11.39 9.33
CA ALA A 311 -30.72 10.25 10.11
C ALA A 311 -32.03 9.63 9.57
N LEU A 312 -32.18 9.56 8.24
CA LEU A 312 -33.44 9.17 7.57
C LEU A 312 -33.95 7.79 8.00
N VAL A 313 -33.04 6.86 8.26
CA VAL A 313 -33.34 5.49 8.71
C VAL A 313 -32.22 5.02 9.65
N PRO A 314 -32.44 3.97 10.47
CA PRO A 314 -31.37 3.35 11.23
C PRO A 314 -30.18 2.90 10.35
N LEU A 315 -28.96 2.98 10.87
CA LEU A 315 -27.73 2.70 10.11
C LEU A 315 -27.73 1.30 9.47
N ASN A 316 -28.21 0.29 10.21
CA ASN A 316 -28.34 -1.08 9.69
C ASN A 316 -29.28 -1.16 8.47
N VAL A 317 -30.38 -0.41 8.46
CA VAL A 317 -31.32 -0.33 7.34
C VAL A 317 -30.68 0.39 6.16
N ALA A 318 -30.03 1.54 6.39
CA ALA A 318 -29.33 2.28 5.34
C ALA A 318 -28.25 1.45 4.65
N LEU A 319 -27.41 0.75 5.42
CA LEU A 319 -26.35 -0.11 4.89
C LEU A 319 -26.92 -1.30 4.11
N THR A 320 -28.03 -1.88 4.57
CA THR A 320 -28.69 -3.00 3.87
C THR A 320 -29.26 -2.56 2.52
N ILE A 321 -29.99 -1.44 2.49
CA ILE A 321 -30.56 -0.89 1.25
C ILE A 321 -29.44 -0.44 0.31
N GLY A 322 -28.43 0.26 0.83
CA GLY A 322 -27.27 0.68 0.04
C GLY A 322 -26.52 -0.50 -0.58
N GLY A 323 -26.30 -1.57 0.19
CA GLY A 323 -25.71 -2.81 -0.30
C GLY A 323 -26.54 -3.47 -1.40
N LEU A 324 -27.86 -3.58 -1.23
CA LEU A 324 -28.75 -4.12 -2.26
C LEU A 324 -28.72 -3.28 -3.55
N ILE A 325 -28.71 -1.96 -3.44
CA ILE A 325 -28.58 -1.06 -4.59
C ILE A 325 -27.24 -1.29 -5.30
N LEU A 326 -26.13 -1.35 -4.56
CA LEU A 326 -24.79 -1.58 -5.14
C LEU A 326 -24.71 -2.95 -5.84
N ILE A 327 -25.29 -4.01 -5.25
CA ILE A 327 -25.38 -5.33 -5.88
C ILE A 327 -26.20 -5.24 -7.16
N GLY A 328 -27.36 -4.56 -7.13
CA GLY A 328 -28.19 -4.34 -8.31
C GLY A 328 -27.44 -3.63 -9.43
N VAL A 329 -26.74 -2.53 -9.10
CA VAL A 329 -25.91 -1.78 -10.03
C VAL A 329 -24.78 -2.64 -10.60
N ALA A 330 -24.12 -3.46 -9.77
CA ALA A 330 -23.09 -4.37 -10.22
C ALA A 330 -23.62 -5.41 -11.21
N VAL A 331 -24.74 -6.08 -10.87
CA VAL A 331 -25.39 -7.08 -11.74
C VAL A 331 -25.84 -6.45 -13.06
N LEU A 332 -26.43 -5.25 -13.02
CA LEU A 332 -26.82 -4.52 -14.23
C LEU A 332 -25.61 -4.13 -15.07
N SER A 333 -24.52 -3.69 -14.44
CA SER A 333 -23.27 -3.33 -15.12
C SER A 333 -22.64 -4.55 -15.79
N ILE A 334 -22.54 -5.69 -15.09
CA ILE A 334 -22.08 -6.99 -15.62
C ILE A 334 -22.89 -7.38 -16.85
N ARG A 335 -24.23 -7.35 -16.74
CA ARG A 335 -25.12 -7.69 -17.86
C ARG A 335 -24.97 -6.71 -19.02
N PHE A 336 -24.83 -5.42 -18.73
CA PHE A 336 -24.71 -4.39 -19.73
C PHE A 336 -23.37 -4.47 -20.48
N LEU A 337 -22.28 -4.77 -19.77
CA LEU A 337 -20.89 -4.83 -20.26
C LEU A 337 -20.43 -6.23 -20.69
N ARG A 338 -21.31 -7.24 -20.66
CA ARG A 338 -21.03 -8.57 -21.19
C ARG A 338 -20.56 -8.55 -22.65
N GLN A 339 -20.98 -7.56 -23.42
CA GLN A 339 -20.42 -7.23 -24.73
C GLN A 339 -19.64 -5.93 -24.63
N LEU A 340 -18.55 -5.81 -25.40
CA LEU A 340 -17.74 -4.60 -25.46
C LEU A 340 -18.61 -3.39 -25.85
N LYS A 341 -18.79 -2.45 -24.92
CA LYS A 341 -19.57 -1.23 -25.14
C LYS A 341 -18.78 -0.02 -24.70
N LYS A 342 -18.61 0.94 -25.62
CA LYS A 342 -17.85 2.19 -25.39
C LYS A 342 -16.42 1.94 -24.84
N GLY A 343 -15.85 0.78 -25.13
CA GLY A 343 -14.53 0.36 -24.66
C GLY A 343 -14.47 -0.18 -23.22
N PHE A 344 -15.62 -0.49 -22.62
CA PHE A 344 -15.72 -1.24 -21.36
C PHE A 344 -16.23 -2.65 -21.62
N THR A 345 -15.76 -3.61 -20.84
CA THR A 345 -16.15 -5.01 -20.90
C THR A 345 -16.14 -5.61 -19.49
N ASP A 346 -16.99 -6.59 -19.25
CA ASP A 346 -16.98 -7.44 -18.04
C ASP A 346 -16.10 -8.68 -18.20
N ALA A 347 -15.44 -8.84 -19.35
CA ALA A 347 -14.46 -9.91 -19.52
C ALA A 347 -13.40 -9.82 -18.41
N PRO A 348 -13.09 -10.94 -17.71
CA PRO A 348 -12.15 -10.93 -16.61
C PRO A 348 -10.80 -10.36 -17.07
N ASP A 349 -10.31 -9.39 -16.31
CA ASP A 349 -8.95 -8.88 -16.46
C ASP A 349 -8.00 -9.83 -15.71
N ASP A 350 -6.89 -10.20 -16.34
CA ASP A 350 -5.90 -11.13 -15.76
C ASP A 350 -5.18 -10.52 -14.53
N ASP A 351 -5.21 -9.19 -14.37
CA ASP A 351 -4.78 -8.50 -13.14
C ASP A 351 -5.84 -8.55 -12.02
N SER A 352 -6.75 -9.52 -12.08
CA SER A 352 -7.77 -9.67 -11.05
C SER A 352 -7.13 -10.04 -9.70
N PRO A 353 -7.62 -9.47 -8.58
CA PRO A 353 -7.23 -9.91 -7.23
C PRO A 353 -7.37 -11.43 -7.01
N ASN A 354 -8.13 -12.12 -7.86
CA ASN A 354 -8.32 -13.56 -7.79
C ASN A 354 -7.01 -14.33 -7.99
N GLU A 355 -6.04 -13.86 -8.79
CA GLU A 355 -4.74 -14.55 -8.90
C GLU A 355 -4.02 -14.57 -7.55
N PHE A 356 -4.06 -13.45 -6.80
CA PHE A 356 -3.50 -13.39 -5.45
C PHE A 356 -4.18 -14.40 -4.51
N PHE A 357 -5.52 -14.42 -4.47
CA PHE A 357 -6.27 -15.35 -3.62
C PHE A 357 -6.13 -16.81 -4.05
N MET A 358 -6.05 -17.10 -5.35
CA MET A 358 -5.78 -18.45 -5.87
C MET A 358 -4.38 -18.92 -5.48
N ASN A 359 -3.37 -18.04 -5.57
CA ASN A 359 -2.02 -18.36 -5.11
C ASN A 359 -1.98 -18.65 -3.60
N VAL A 360 -2.70 -17.88 -2.77
CA VAL A 360 -2.86 -18.15 -1.33
C VAL A 360 -3.52 -19.50 -1.09
N ALA A 361 -4.64 -19.78 -1.77
CA ALA A 361 -5.34 -21.05 -1.64
C ALA A 361 -4.44 -22.22 -2.06
N THR A 362 -3.66 -22.07 -3.13
CA THR A 362 -2.74 -23.10 -3.61
C THR A 362 -1.60 -23.33 -2.63
N VAL A 363 -1.00 -22.28 -2.06
CA VAL A 363 0.03 -22.40 -1.02
C VAL A 363 -0.53 -23.05 0.25
N ALA A 364 -1.73 -22.66 0.68
CA ALA A 364 -2.40 -23.26 1.84
C ALA A 364 -2.69 -24.75 1.59
N VAL A 365 -3.12 -25.12 0.39
CA VAL A 365 -3.33 -26.52 -0.01
C VAL A 365 -2.02 -27.29 -0.03
N VAL A 366 -0.95 -26.74 -0.61
CA VAL A 366 0.38 -27.38 -0.62
C VAL A 366 0.91 -27.57 0.80
N GLN A 367 0.76 -26.58 1.68
CA GLN A 367 1.16 -26.71 3.08
C GLN A 367 0.31 -27.74 3.83
N ALA A 368 -1.01 -27.72 3.66
CA ALA A 368 -1.93 -28.68 4.28
C ALA A 368 -1.75 -30.12 3.75
N THR A 369 -1.28 -30.28 2.51
CA THR A 369 -1.02 -31.60 1.91
C THR A 369 0.42 -32.07 2.15
N SER A 370 1.38 -31.17 2.39
CA SER A 370 2.77 -31.51 2.72
C SER A 370 2.96 -32.14 4.11
N SER A 371 1.95 -32.08 4.99
CA SER A 371 1.90 -32.88 6.22
C SER A 371 1.54 -34.35 6.00
N VAL A 372 1.16 -34.75 4.78
CA VAL A 372 1.10 -36.16 4.40
C VAL A 372 2.51 -36.58 3.99
N HIS A 373 3.28 -37.09 4.94
CA HIS A 373 4.53 -37.77 4.63
C HIS A 373 4.24 -38.84 3.57
N GLN A 374 4.78 -38.67 2.36
CA GLN A 374 5.02 -39.80 1.49
C GLN A 374 6.01 -40.70 2.23
N ALA A 375 5.50 -41.76 2.86
CA ALA A 375 6.32 -42.84 3.35
C ALA A 375 7.25 -43.28 2.20
N PRO A 376 8.54 -43.55 2.46
CA PRO A 376 9.43 -44.07 1.44
C PRO A 376 8.77 -45.32 0.86
N LYS A 377 8.71 -45.43 -0.48
CA LYS A 377 8.39 -46.70 -1.14
C LYS A 377 9.56 -47.66 -0.87
N ASP A 378 9.57 -48.22 0.33
CA ASP A 378 10.39 -49.35 0.67
C ASP A 378 9.76 -50.61 0.06
N ASN A 379 10.63 -51.54 -0.29
CA ASN A 379 10.40 -52.67 -1.18
C ASN A 379 9.12 -53.46 -0.85
N LEU A 380 8.09 -53.32 -1.67
CA LEU A 380 6.94 -54.23 -1.72
C LEU A 380 7.36 -55.52 -2.43
N GLN A 381 8.00 -56.41 -1.67
CA GLN A 381 8.09 -57.83 -1.99
C GLN A 381 6.82 -58.49 -1.42
N PHE A 382 5.89 -58.88 -2.29
CA PHE A 382 4.75 -59.68 -1.88
C PHE A 382 5.24 -61.09 -1.54
N GLY A 383 5.35 -61.36 -0.24
CA GLY A 383 5.60 -62.68 0.32
C GLY A 383 4.31 -63.51 0.36
N ASP A 384 4.42 -64.72 -0.15
CA ASP A 384 3.43 -65.79 -0.13
C ASP A 384 2.90 -66.02 1.30
N GLY A 385 1.59 -66.19 1.42
CA GLY A 385 0.93 -66.32 2.72
C GLY A 385 1.14 -67.69 3.36
N ASP A 386 1.18 -67.72 4.69
CA ASP A 386 0.78 -68.88 5.47
C ASP A 386 0.45 -68.50 6.93
N PHE A 387 -0.77 -68.84 7.36
CA PHE A 387 -1.25 -68.96 8.77
C PHE A 387 -1.13 -67.75 9.72
N GLY A 388 -1.92 -67.55 10.79
CA GLY A 388 -3.06 -68.19 11.44
C GLY A 388 -3.51 -67.19 12.54
N GLY A 389 -4.80 -66.96 12.78
CA GLY A 389 -5.53 -67.62 13.86
C GLY A 389 -5.17 -67.13 15.28
N ALA A 390 -6.13 -66.44 15.93
CA ALA A 390 -6.19 -66.09 17.37
C ALA A 390 -5.11 -65.10 17.88
N GLY A 391 -5.32 -64.19 18.83
CA GLY A 391 -6.29 -64.04 19.90
C GLY A 391 -5.54 -63.46 21.11
N SER A 392 -6.08 -62.38 21.69
CA SER A 392 -5.91 -61.86 23.08
C SER A 392 -4.53 -61.74 23.77
N GLU A 393 -4.34 -60.57 24.40
CA GLU A 393 -3.52 -60.29 25.60
C GLU A 393 -1.99 -60.39 25.43
N GLY A 394 -1.11 -59.61 26.06
CA GLY A 394 -1.18 -58.66 27.16
C GLY A 394 0.22 -58.63 27.80
N LYS A 395 0.73 -57.43 28.14
CA LYS A 395 1.86 -57.11 29.06
C LYS A 395 3.17 -57.93 28.94
N TYR A 396 4.29 -57.27 28.65
CA TYR A 396 5.21 -56.58 29.59
C TYR A 396 6.15 -55.67 28.81
#